data_AF-A0A961BXA9-F1
#
_entry.id   AF-A0A961BXA9-F1
#
_cell.length_a   1.000
_cell.length_b   1.000
_cell.length_c   1.000
_cell.angle_alpha   90.00
_cell.angle_beta   90.00
_cell.angle_gamma   90.00
#
_symmetry.space_group_name_H-M   'P 1'
#
loop_
_entity.id
_entity.type
_entity.pdbx_description
1 polymer ?
#
loop_
_entity_poly.entity_id
_entity_poly.type
_entity_poly.pdbx_seq_one_letter_code
_entity_poly.pdbx_strand_id
1 'polypeptide(L)'
;MPELRSRTSTHGRTMAGARALWRATGMTDDDFGKPIVAIANSFTQFVPGHVHLKDLGQLVAGAVAAAGGVAKEFNTIAVDDGIAMGHSGMLYSLPSRELIADAVEYMVNA
;
A
#
# COMPACT_ATOMS: atom_id res chain seq x y z
N MET A 1 22.15 6.24 10.06
CA MET A 1 21.13 5.28 9.58
C MET A 1 21.48 4.87 8.17
N PRO A 2 21.20 3.62 7.76
CA PRO A 2 21.40 3.19 6.39
C PRO A 2 20.55 4.01 5.40
N GLU A 3 20.99 4.07 4.14
CA GLU A 3 20.23 4.68 3.06
C GLU A 3 18.92 3.91 2.83
N LEU A 4 17.79 4.62 2.92
CA LEU A 4 16.46 4.04 2.74
C LEU A 4 16.13 3.91 1.26
N ARG A 5 15.37 2.87 0.89
CA ARG A 5 14.88 2.65 -0.49
C ARG A 5 14.09 3.83 -1.06
N SER A 6 13.37 4.59 -0.22
CA SER A 6 12.63 5.78 -0.64
C SER A 6 13.52 6.86 -1.28
N ARG A 7 14.83 6.84 -1.03
CA ARG A 7 15.77 7.81 -1.61
C ARG A 7 15.88 7.69 -3.13
N THR A 8 15.64 6.50 -3.69
CA THR A 8 15.65 6.26 -5.14
C THR A 8 14.72 7.19 -5.90
N SER A 9 13.54 7.53 -5.37
CA SER A 9 12.56 8.39 -6.04
C SER A 9 12.41 9.79 -5.42
N THR A 10 13.08 10.06 -4.31
CA THR A 10 12.97 11.34 -3.58
C THR A 10 14.23 12.20 -3.67
N HIS A 11 15.39 11.65 -4.03
CA HIS A 11 16.68 12.37 -3.99
C HIS A 11 17.32 12.57 -5.37
N GLY A 12 18.17 13.58 -5.48
CA GLY A 12 18.97 13.85 -6.69
C GLY A 12 18.24 14.69 -7.76
N ARG A 13 19.02 15.30 -8.65
CA ARG A 13 18.51 16.19 -9.71
C ARG A 13 17.62 15.45 -10.72
N THR A 14 18.00 14.22 -11.07
CA THR A 14 17.31 13.38 -12.05
C THR A 14 15.90 12.97 -11.61
N MET A 15 15.65 12.88 -10.30
CA MET A 15 14.35 12.49 -9.74
C MET A 15 13.42 13.68 -9.43
N ALA A 16 13.64 14.84 -10.07
CA ALA A 16 12.76 16.00 -9.91
C ALA A 16 11.31 15.70 -10.36
N GLY A 17 11.12 14.93 -11.43
CA GLY A 17 9.79 14.51 -11.89
C GLY A 17 9.07 13.62 -10.87
N ALA A 18 9.77 12.63 -10.31
CA ALA A 18 9.22 11.78 -9.26
C ALA A 18 8.82 12.60 -8.02
N ARG A 19 9.65 13.56 -7.59
CA ARG A 19 9.28 14.47 -6.50
C ARG A 19 8.02 15.30 -6.80
N ALA A 20 7.84 15.76 -8.04
CA ALA A 20 6.63 16.48 -8.43
C ALA A 20 5.38 15.61 -8.30
N LEU A 21 5.46 14.33 -8.69
CA LEU A 21 4.37 13.37 -8.50
C LEU A 21 4.12 13.08 -7.01
N TRP A 22 5.18 12.94 -6.20
CA TRP A 22 5.04 12.80 -4.75
C TRP A 22 4.30 13.99 -4.12
N ARG A 23 4.56 15.22 -4.58
CA ARG A 23 3.82 16.41 -4.14
C ARG A 23 2.35 16.37 -4.51
N ALA A 24 2.01 15.84 -5.69
CA ALA A 24 0.63 15.65 -6.10
C ALA A 24 -0.13 14.66 -5.18
N THR A 25 0.58 13.77 -4.48
CA THR A 25 0.01 12.91 -3.42
C THR A 25 -0.09 13.59 -2.04
N GLY A 26 0.19 14.90 -1.95
CA GLY A 26 0.14 15.68 -0.72
C GLY A 26 1.45 15.72 0.09
N MET A 27 2.58 15.21 -0.43
CA MET A 27 3.87 15.37 0.25
C MET A 27 4.39 16.81 0.14
N THR A 28 4.96 17.29 1.24
CA THR A 28 5.59 18.61 1.34
C THR A 28 7.11 18.51 1.25
N ASP A 29 7.81 19.64 1.31
CA ASP A 29 9.27 19.66 1.35
C ASP A 29 9.82 18.99 2.61
N ASP A 30 9.15 19.19 3.74
CA ASP A 30 9.53 18.62 5.04
C ASP A 30 9.37 17.09 5.08
N ASP A 31 8.66 16.51 4.13
CA ASP A 31 8.46 15.06 4.05
C ASP A 31 9.61 14.34 3.34
N PHE A 32 10.39 15.04 2.52
CA PHE A 32 11.53 14.43 1.84
C PHE A 32 12.68 14.19 2.81
N GLY A 33 13.11 12.93 2.88
CA GLY A 33 14.11 12.46 3.84
C GLY A 33 13.50 11.62 4.97
N LYS A 34 12.19 11.72 5.21
CA LYS A 34 11.47 10.81 6.12
C LYS A 34 11.34 9.40 5.51
N PRO A 35 11.23 8.35 6.33
CA PRO A 35 10.88 7.02 5.84
C PRO A 35 9.48 7.03 5.23
N ILE A 36 9.34 6.50 4.01
CA ILE A 36 8.04 6.24 3.39
C ILE A 36 7.63 4.82 3.78
N VAL A 37 6.44 4.67 4.37
CA VAL A 37 5.86 3.40 4.77
C VAL A 37 4.65 3.12 3.89
N ALA A 38 4.75 2.07 3.08
CA ALA A 38 3.63 1.59 2.30
C ALA A 38 2.68 0.78 3.19
N ILE A 39 1.38 1.09 3.13
CA ILE A 39 0.33 0.36 3.85
C ILE A 39 -0.42 -0.46 2.80
N ALA A 40 -0.15 -1.77 2.77
CA ALA A 40 -0.85 -2.71 1.91
C ALA A 40 -2.18 -3.10 2.56
N ASN A 41 -3.29 -2.62 2.01
CA ASN A 41 -4.63 -2.88 2.51
C ASN A 41 -5.40 -3.80 1.55
N SER A 42 -6.22 -4.71 2.06
CA SER A 42 -7.10 -5.57 1.26
C SER A 42 -8.57 -5.21 1.44
N PHE A 43 -8.85 -3.95 1.76
CA PHE A 43 -10.20 -3.42 1.88
C PHE A 43 -11.01 -3.70 0.62
N THR A 44 -12.17 -4.31 0.81
CA THR A 44 -13.17 -4.53 -0.23
C THR A 44 -14.54 -4.72 0.42
N GLN A 45 -15.59 -4.34 -0.30
CA GLN A 45 -16.97 -4.60 0.12
C GLN A 45 -17.44 -6.02 -0.22
N PHE A 46 -16.66 -6.79 -0.97
CA PHE A 46 -16.96 -8.18 -1.34
C PHE A 46 -16.63 -9.21 -0.26
N VAL A 47 -15.84 -8.83 0.75
CA VAL A 47 -15.44 -9.71 1.86
C VAL A 47 -15.91 -9.03 3.15
N PRO A 48 -16.97 -9.50 3.84
CA PRO A 48 -17.49 -8.87 5.05
C PRO A 48 -16.42 -8.68 6.12
N GLY A 49 -15.50 -9.65 6.24
CA GLY A 49 -14.35 -9.58 7.12
C GLY A 49 -13.32 -8.50 6.77
N HIS A 50 -13.41 -7.82 5.62
CA HIS A 50 -12.44 -6.81 5.19
C HIS A 50 -13.02 -5.39 5.11
N VAL A 51 -14.34 -5.22 5.27
CA VAL A 51 -14.98 -3.89 5.15
C VAL A 51 -14.40 -2.88 6.15
N HIS A 52 -14.10 -3.34 7.36
CA HIS A 52 -13.54 -2.52 8.42
C HIS A 52 -12.10 -2.05 8.16
N LEU A 53 -11.41 -2.66 7.18
CA LEU A 53 -10.04 -2.28 6.85
C LEU A 53 -9.94 -0.88 6.24
N LYS A 54 -11.05 -0.34 5.69
CA LYS A 54 -11.09 1.05 5.19
C LYS A 54 -10.65 2.06 6.26
N ASP A 55 -11.21 1.93 7.46
CA ASP A 55 -10.93 2.87 8.54
C ASP A 55 -9.63 2.49 9.25
N LEU A 56 -9.29 1.19 9.29
CA LEU A 56 -8.03 0.72 9.87
C LEU A 56 -6.80 1.23 9.10
N GLY A 57 -6.85 1.27 7.77
CA GLY A 57 -5.76 1.80 6.94
C GLY A 57 -5.43 3.25 7.28
N GLN A 58 -6.46 4.07 7.47
CA GLN A 58 -6.31 5.47 7.88
C GLN A 58 -5.77 5.61 9.31
N LEU A 59 -6.19 4.73 10.23
CA LEU A 59 -5.64 4.68 11.59
C LEU A 59 -4.14 4.39 11.58
N VAL A 60 -3.72 3.38 10.82
CA VAL A 60 -2.30 3.02 10.66
C VAL A 60 -1.52 4.17 10.01
N ALA A 61 -2.09 4.82 8.99
CA ALA A 61 -1.47 5.98 8.35
C ALA A 61 -1.22 7.13 9.34
N GLY A 62 -2.19 7.41 10.21
CA GLY A 62 -2.05 8.41 11.28
C GLY A 62 -0.93 8.05 12.27
N ALA A 63 -0.82 6.77 12.64
CA ALA A 63 0.24 6.30 13.54
C ALA A 63 1.64 6.43 12.93
N VAL A 64 1.80 6.10 11.63
CA VAL A 64 3.05 6.30 10.90
C VAL A 64 3.44 7.79 10.86
N ALA A 65 2.47 8.66 10.57
CA ALA A 65 2.71 10.11 10.56
C ALA A 65 3.13 10.64 11.93
N ALA A 66 2.46 10.20 13.01
CA ALA A 66 2.81 10.56 14.39
C ALA A 66 4.21 10.08 14.79
N ALA A 67 4.69 8.96 14.24
CA ALA A 67 6.04 8.45 14.42
C ALA A 67 7.10 9.14 13.53
N GLY A 68 6.72 10.15 12.75
CA GLY A 68 7.63 10.92 11.88
C GLY A 68 7.89 10.28 10.51
N GLY A 69 7.08 9.32 10.09
CA GLY A 69 7.11 8.73 8.75
C GLY A 69 6.09 9.37 7.79
N VAL A 70 6.17 8.97 6.52
CA VAL A 70 5.17 9.30 5.50
C VAL A 70 4.41 8.04 5.14
N ALA A 71 3.12 7.99 5.44
CA ALA A 71 2.27 6.87 5.06
C ALA A 71 1.74 7.01 3.63
N LYS A 72 1.78 5.91 2.87
CA LYS A 72 1.14 5.79 1.56
C LYS A 72 0.41 4.46 1.48
N GLU A 73 -0.92 4.54 1.50
CA GLU A 73 -1.78 3.38 1.42
C GLU A 73 -2.04 3.00 -0.05
N PHE A 74 -2.04 1.70 -0.32
CA PHE A 74 -2.50 1.12 -1.57
C PHE A 74 -3.31 -0.14 -1.28
N ASN A 75 -4.09 -0.58 -2.27
CA ASN A 75 -4.91 -1.77 -2.12
C ASN A 75 -4.39 -2.97 -2.92
N THR A 76 -4.59 -4.15 -2.36
CA THR A 76 -4.54 -5.45 -3.04
C THR A 76 -5.92 -6.12 -3.00
N ILE A 77 -6.10 -7.19 -3.77
CA ILE A 77 -7.38 -7.90 -3.83
C ILE A 77 -7.63 -8.75 -2.58
N ALA A 78 -8.88 -9.16 -2.40
CA ALA A 78 -9.27 -10.25 -1.51
C ALA A 78 -10.46 -11.01 -2.11
N VAL A 79 -10.56 -12.29 -1.80
CA VAL A 79 -11.67 -13.17 -2.20
C VAL A 79 -12.32 -13.71 -0.93
N ASP A 80 -13.64 -13.79 -0.92
CA ASP A 80 -14.40 -14.38 0.18
C ASP A 80 -14.65 -15.87 -0.09
N ASP A 81 -13.93 -16.73 0.63
CA ASP A 81 -14.08 -18.19 0.48
C ASP A 81 -15.48 -18.67 0.86
N GLY A 82 -16.14 -18.02 1.83
CA GLY A 82 -17.48 -18.38 2.27
C GLY A 82 -18.51 -18.14 1.17
N ILE A 83 -18.40 -17.01 0.46
CA ILE A 83 -19.26 -16.69 -0.68
C ILE A 83 -18.92 -17.56 -1.89
N ALA A 84 -17.64 -17.81 -2.16
CA ALA A 84 -17.19 -18.59 -3.32
C ALA A 84 -17.45 -20.10 -3.20
N MET A 85 -17.81 -20.59 -2.00
CA MET A 85 -17.99 -22.01 -1.72
C MET A 85 -19.15 -22.61 -2.51
N GLY A 86 -18.92 -23.80 -3.07
CA GLY A 86 -19.96 -24.57 -3.76
C GLY A 86 -20.20 -24.21 -5.23
N HIS A 87 -19.39 -23.33 -5.82
CA HIS A 87 -19.43 -23.06 -7.26
C HIS A 87 -18.02 -22.79 -7.84
N SER A 88 -17.95 -22.46 -9.13
CA SER A 88 -16.69 -22.24 -9.86
C SER A 88 -15.82 -21.09 -9.32
N GLY A 89 -16.33 -20.25 -8.43
CA GLY A 89 -15.59 -19.17 -7.80
C GLY A 89 -14.46 -19.70 -6.90
N MET A 90 -14.64 -20.87 -6.29
CA MET A 90 -13.63 -21.48 -5.42
C MET A 90 -12.32 -21.81 -6.16
N LEU A 91 -12.35 -21.92 -7.49
CA LEU A 91 -11.15 -22.10 -8.33
C LEU A 91 -10.19 -20.90 -8.24
N TYR A 92 -10.67 -19.74 -7.79
CA TYR A 92 -9.90 -18.50 -7.70
C TYR A 92 -9.44 -18.16 -6.27
N SER A 93 -9.84 -18.94 -5.25
CA SER A 93 -9.46 -18.70 -3.86
C SER A 93 -7.95 -18.88 -3.65
N LEU A 94 -7.43 -20.10 -3.78
CA LEU A 94 -6.02 -20.38 -3.52
C LEU A 94 -5.05 -19.58 -4.43
N PRO A 95 -5.29 -19.44 -5.75
CA PRO A 95 -4.41 -18.64 -6.60
C PRO A 95 -4.39 -17.15 -6.25
N SER A 96 -5.42 -16.61 -5.58
CA SER A 96 -5.43 -15.20 -5.16
C SER A 96 -4.28 -14.86 -4.20
N ARG A 97 -3.75 -15.85 -3.46
CA ARG A 97 -2.58 -15.69 -2.60
C ARG A 97 -1.35 -15.19 -3.36
N GLU A 98 -1.08 -15.76 -4.54
CA GLU A 98 0.06 -15.37 -5.36
C GLU A 98 -0.14 -13.96 -5.92
N LEU A 99 -1.35 -13.64 -6.38
CA LEU A 99 -1.67 -12.30 -6.86
C LEU A 99 -1.50 -11.24 -5.76
N ILE A 100 -1.84 -11.57 -4.51
CA ILE A 100 -1.64 -10.68 -3.37
C ILE A 100 -0.14 -10.48 -3.10
N ALA A 101 0.64 -11.56 -3.11
CA ALA A 101 2.09 -11.50 -2.92
C ALA A 101 2.76 -10.65 -4.01
N ASP A 102 2.46 -10.93 -5.28
CA ASP A 102 3.00 -10.21 -6.43
C ASP A 102 2.59 -8.73 -6.42
N ALA A 103 1.33 -8.43 -6.07
CA ALA A 103 0.86 -7.04 -5.99
C ALA A 103 1.62 -6.23 -4.94
N VAL A 104 1.87 -6.81 -3.76
CA VAL A 104 2.66 -6.16 -2.71
C VAL A 104 4.12 -6.01 -3.13
N GLU A 105 4.72 -7.07 -3.70
CA GLU A 105 6.10 -7.02 -4.19
C GLU A 105 6.30 -5.95 -5.25
N TYR A 106 5.39 -5.87 -6.22
CA TYR A 106 5.51 -4.91 -7.33
C TYR A 106 5.33 -3.48 -6.85
N MET A 107 4.35 -3.23 -5.97
CA MET A 107 4.11 -1.89 -5.46
C MET A 107 5.26 -1.35 -4.61
N VAL A 108 5.95 -2.22 -3.86
CA VAL A 108 7.06 -1.82 -2.98
C VAL A 108 8.39 -1.70 -3.72
N ASN A 109 8.58 -2.40 -4.84
CA ASN A 109 9.83 -2.36 -5.61
C ASN A 109 9.84 -1.33 -6.76
N ALA A 110 8.67 -0.97 -7.31
CA ALA A 110 8.55 0.06 -8.35
C ALA A 110 8.85 1.48 -7.83
#